data_AF-A0A847IDG7-F1
#
_entry.id   AF-A0A847IDG7-F1
#
_cell.length_a   1.000
_cell.length_b   1.000
_cell.length_c   1.000
_cell.angle_alpha   90.00
_cell.angle_beta   90.00
_cell.angle_gamma   90.00
#
_symmetry.space_group_name_H-M   'P 1'
#
loop_
_entity.id
_entity.type
_entity.pdbx_description
1 polymer ?
#
loop_
_entity_poly.entity_id
_entity_poly.type
_entity_poly.pdbx_seq_one_letter_code
_entity_poly.pdbx_strand_id
1 'polypeptide(L)'
;EERFALPDGVYGSESAVAPKVGGTAEDDAYLITLTTDMNADASYALVFDAARVSDGPVCTLALPERISSGTHSTWAPGSQLPNWRDADHPATSMGL
;
A
#
# COMPACT_ATOMS: atom_id res chain seq x y z
N GLU A 1 5.20 -1.98 -21.76
CA GLU A 1 4.44 -1.24 -20.74
C GLU A 1 3.52 -2.23 -20.06
N GLU A 2 3.67 -2.41 -18.74
CA GLU A 2 2.77 -3.24 -17.94
C GLU A 2 1.74 -2.36 -17.24
N ARG A 3 0.53 -2.88 -17.06
CA ARG A 3 -0.54 -2.17 -16.37
C ARG A 3 -1.51 -3.14 -15.72
N PHE A 4 -2.10 -2.69 -14.62
CA PHE A 4 -3.27 -3.31 -14.00
C PHE A 4 -4.43 -2.31 -14.06
N ALA A 5 -5.55 -2.72 -14.66
CA ALA A 5 -6.74 -1.88 -14.73
C ALA A 5 -7.64 -2.18 -13.53
N LEU A 6 -7.99 -1.14 -12.77
CA LEU A 6 -9.00 -1.26 -11.72
C LEU A 6 -10.38 -1.49 -12.36
N PRO A 7 -11.27 -2.26 -11.71
CA PRO A 7 -12.65 -2.40 -12.18
C PRO A 7 -13.39 -1.06 -12.23
N ASP A 8 -14.45 -1.00 -13.03
CA ASP A 8 -15.32 0.18 -13.09
C ASP A 8 -15.89 0.51 -11.69
N GLY A 9 -15.84 1.79 -11.33
CA GLY A 9 -16.27 2.26 -10.01
C GLY A 9 -15.25 2.03 -8.88
N VAL A 10 -14.07 1.47 -9.20
CA VAL A 10 -12.95 1.33 -8.26
C VAL A 10 -11.85 2.33 -8.59
N TYR A 11 -11.48 3.16 -7.63
CA TYR A 11 -10.53 4.26 -7.81
C TYR A 11 -9.30 4.06 -6.92
N GLY A 12 -8.11 4.20 -7.51
CA GLY A 12 -6.83 4.10 -6.80
C GLY A 12 -6.32 5.46 -6.33
N SER A 13 -5.67 5.49 -5.18
CA SER A 13 -4.85 6.61 -4.70
C SER A 13 -3.42 6.53 -5.26
N GLU A 14 -2.59 7.51 -4.92
CA GLU A 14 -1.15 7.45 -5.16
C GLU A 14 -0.55 6.13 -4.67
N SER A 15 0.38 5.57 -5.44
CA SER A 15 1.09 4.35 -5.09
C SER A 15 2.41 4.66 -4.38
N ALA A 16 2.65 4.04 -3.23
CA ALA A 16 3.93 4.07 -2.54
C ALA A 16 4.80 2.88 -2.96
N VAL A 17 6.12 3.07 -2.97
CA VAL A 17 7.11 2.02 -3.27
C VAL A 17 7.75 1.55 -1.98
N ALA A 18 7.69 0.24 -1.71
CA ALA A 18 8.33 -0.40 -0.57
C ALA A 18 9.43 -1.37 -1.07
N PRO A 19 10.73 -1.03 -0.97
CA PRO A 19 11.81 -1.92 -1.40
C PRO A 19 11.77 -3.26 -0.66
N LYS A 20 12.03 -4.36 -1.39
CA LYS A 20 12.19 -5.69 -0.80
C LYS A 20 13.46 -5.69 0.07
N VAL A 21 13.42 -6.41 1.18
CA VAL A 21 14.59 -6.59 2.04
C VAL A 21 15.68 -7.31 1.24
N GLY A 22 16.83 -6.66 1.08
CA GLY A 22 17.94 -7.21 0.28
C GLY A 22 17.75 -7.13 -1.24
N GLY A 23 16.76 -6.37 -1.73
CA GLY A 23 16.58 -6.11 -3.15
C GLY A 23 17.82 -5.45 -3.78
N THR A 24 18.07 -5.76 -5.05
CA THR A 24 19.25 -5.31 -5.80
C THR A 24 18.90 -4.60 -7.10
N ALA A 25 17.72 -4.86 -7.66
CA ALA A 25 17.17 -4.16 -8.81
C ALA A 25 16.23 -3.02 -8.37
N GLU A 26 15.95 -2.08 -9.29
CA GLU A 26 15.03 -0.96 -9.06
C GLU A 26 13.61 -1.43 -8.74
N ASP A 27 13.17 -2.52 -9.38
CA ASP A 27 11.86 -3.14 -9.26
C ASP A 27 11.83 -4.33 -8.27
N ASP A 28 12.91 -4.55 -7.51
CA ASP A 28 12.88 -5.41 -6.32
C ASP A 28 12.12 -4.71 -5.18
N ALA A 29 10.85 -4.44 -5.41
CA ALA A 29 9.98 -3.68 -4.54
C ALA A 29 8.55 -4.20 -4.58
N TYR A 30 7.74 -3.71 -3.65
CA TYR A 30 6.30 -3.80 -3.70
C TYR A 30 5.72 -2.42 -4.02
N LEU A 31 4.65 -2.39 -4.80
CA LEU A 31 3.81 -1.20 -4.95
C LEU A 31 2.61 -1.34 -4.03
N ILE A 32 2.32 -0.31 -3.26
CA ILE A 32 1.20 -0.28 -2.31
C ILE A 32 0.29 0.87 -2.72
N THR A 33 -0.99 0.59 -2.99
CA THR A 33 -2.00 1.62 -3.25
C THR A 33 -3.26 1.35 -2.45
N LEU A 34 -3.94 2.42 -2.07
CA LEU A 34 -5.26 2.34 -1.46
C LEU A 34 -6.32 2.54 -2.53
N THR A 35 -7.30 1.65 -2.56
CA THR A 35 -8.44 1.73 -3.49
C THR A 35 -9.73 2.00 -2.75
N THR A 36 -10.61 2.78 -3.37
CA THR A 36 -12.00 2.97 -2.95
C THR A 36 -12.91 2.33 -3.98
N ASP A 37 -13.65 1.30 -3.57
CA ASP A 37 -14.70 0.65 -4.36
C ASP A 37 -16.04 1.33 -4.05
N MET A 38 -16.52 2.13 -5.01
CA MET A 38 -17.79 2.86 -4.88
C MET A 38 -19.01 1.94 -5.01
N ASN A 39 -18.84 0.73 -5.56
CA ASN A 39 -19.92 -0.23 -5.70
C ASN A 39 -20.20 -0.94 -4.36
N ALA A 40 -19.14 -1.23 -3.61
CA ALA A 40 -19.20 -1.93 -2.33
C ALA A 40 -19.19 -1.00 -1.12
N ASP A 41 -19.03 0.31 -1.32
CA ASP A 41 -18.81 1.31 -0.25
C ASP A 41 -17.67 0.89 0.69
N ALA A 42 -16.57 0.42 0.11
CA ALA A 42 -15.46 -0.20 0.84
C ALA A 42 -14.10 0.29 0.32
N SER A 43 -13.05 0.08 1.12
CA SER A 43 -11.68 0.38 0.72
C SER A 43 -10.74 -0.79 1.00
N TYR A 44 -9.69 -0.86 0.20
CA TYR A 44 -8.68 -1.92 0.27
C TYR A 44 -7.28 -1.32 0.14
N ALA A 45 -6.30 -1.93 0.79
CA ALA A 45 -4.89 -1.75 0.45
C ALA A 45 -4.47 -2.89 -0.48
N LEU A 46 -4.05 -2.54 -1.70
CA LEU A 46 -3.52 -3.48 -2.68
C LEU A 46 -2.00 -3.46 -2.64
N VAL A 47 -1.39 -4.63 -2.62
CA VAL A 47 0.06 -4.82 -2.71
C VAL A 47 0.37 -5.57 -3.99
N PHE A 48 1.24 -5.03 -4.82
CA PHE A 48 1.71 -5.63 -6.06
C PHE A 48 3.20 -5.97 -5.95
N ASP A 49 3.64 -7.00 -6.66
CA ASP A 49 5.05 -7.17 -6.98
C ASP A 49 5.43 -6.19 -8.08
N ALA A 50 6.38 -5.27 -7.83
CA ALA A 50 6.69 -4.19 -8.77
C ALA A 50 7.21 -4.70 -10.13
N ALA A 51 7.86 -5.87 -10.15
CA ALA A 51 8.33 -6.51 -11.37
C ALA A 51 7.23 -7.24 -12.16
N ARG A 52 6.02 -7.39 -11.59
CA ARG A 52 4.93 -8.21 -12.15
C ARG A 52 3.55 -7.59 -11.90
N VAL A 53 3.41 -6.30 -12.18
CA VAL A 53 2.17 -5.54 -11.92
C VAL A 53 0.98 -6.14 -12.66
N SER A 54 1.21 -6.66 -13.87
CA SER A 54 0.17 -7.25 -14.71
C SER A 54 -0.41 -8.57 -14.15
N ASP A 55 0.29 -9.26 -13.25
CA ASP A 55 -0.22 -10.46 -12.54
C ASP A 55 -1.35 -10.10 -11.55
N GLY A 56 -1.50 -8.81 -11.21
CA GLY A 56 -2.43 -8.32 -10.20
C GLY A 56 -1.84 -8.27 -8.79
N PRO A 57 -2.65 -7.91 -7.77
CA PRO A 57 -2.15 -7.77 -6.41
C PRO A 57 -1.76 -9.13 -5.81
N VAL A 58 -0.59 -9.20 -5.21
CA VAL A 58 -0.14 -10.35 -4.39
C VAL A 58 -0.81 -10.37 -3.02
N CYS A 59 -1.37 -9.25 -2.59
CA CYS A 59 -2.19 -9.14 -1.39
C CYS A 59 -3.27 -8.07 -1.56
N THR A 60 -4.48 -8.37 -1.09
CA THR A 60 -5.59 -7.43 -0.97
C THR A 60 -6.05 -7.41 0.48
N LEU A 61 -5.78 -6.31 1.17
CA LEU A 61 -6.16 -6.12 2.57
C LEU A 61 -7.42 -5.25 2.64
N ALA A 62 -8.51 -5.79 3.17
CA ALA A 62 -9.71 -5.00 3.44
C ALA A 62 -9.44 -4.00 4.57
N LEU A 63 -9.80 -2.73 4.36
CA LEU A 63 -9.78 -1.73 5.41
C LEU A 63 -11.08 -1.82 6.23
N PRO A 64 -11.03 -1.50 7.52
CA PRO A 64 -12.22 -1.59 8.39
C PRO A 64 -13.30 -0.56 8.04
N GLU A 65 -12.93 0.51 7.34
CA GLU A 65 -13.81 1.61 6.94
C GLU A 65 -13.41 2.12 5.56
N ARG A 66 -14.36 2.74 4.84
CA ARG A 66 -14.06 3.42 3.58
C ARG A 66 -13.27 4.69 3.84
N ILE A 67 -12.16 4.85 3.14
CA ILE A 67 -11.32 6.05 3.25
C ILE A 67 -11.83 7.16 2.31
N SER A 68 -11.55 8.41 2.70
CA SER A 68 -11.71 9.57 1.82
C SER A 68 -10.61 9.61 0.75
N SER A 69 -10.80 10.41 -0.30
CA SER A 69 -9.72 10.72 -1.24
C SER A 69 -8.55 11.38 -0.51
N GLY A 70 -7.38 10.76 -0.58
CA GLY A 70 -6.13 11.32 -0.06
C GLY A 70 -5.40 12.19 -1.09
N THR A 71 -4.22 12.68 -0.72
CA THR A 71 -3.25 13.31 -1.63
C THR A 71 -2.00 12.43 -1.74
N HIS A 72 -0.98 12.73 -0.94
CA HIS A 72 0.31 12.05 -0.97
C HIS A 72 0.56 11.24 0.29
N SER A 73 1.28 10.14 0.14
CA SER A 73 1.78 9.33 1.25
C SER A 73 3.15 8.75 0.91
N THR A 74 3.83 8.17 1.91
CA THR A 74 5.13 7.54 1.67
C THR A 74 5.28 6.28 2.50
N TRP A 75 6.08 5.36 1.97
CA TRP A 75 6.57 4.21 2.73
C TRP A 75 7.79 4.62 3.57
N ALA A 76 7.81 4.16 4.82
CA ALA A 76 8.99 4.22 5.66
C ALA A 76 9.27 2.81 6.22
N PRO A 77 10.49 2.26 6.06
CA PRO A 77 10.85 1.00 6.71
C PRO A 77 10.74 1.13 8.23
N GLY A 78 10.27 0.07 8.88
CA GLY A 78 10.09 0.05 10.34
C GLY A 78 11.35 0.45 11.11
N SER A 79 12.55 0.07 10.63
CA SER A 79 13.83 0.46 11.26
C SER A 79 14.10 1.97 11.31
N GLN A 80 13.35 2.79 10.58
CA GLN A 80 13.41 4.25 10.64
C GLN A 80 12.34 4.86 11.55
N LEU A 81 11.43 4.06 12.09
CA LEU A 81 10.37 4.50 13.01
C LEU A 81 10.77 4.22 14.47
N PRO A 82 10.55 5.17 15.40
CA PRO A 82 10.80 4.92 16.82
C PRO A 82 9.92 3.78 17.35
N ASN A 83 10.46 2.97 18.26
CA ASN A 83 9.75 1.90 18.98
C ASN A 83 9.02 0.88 18.07
N TRP A 84 9.38 0.76 16.78
CA TRP A 84 8.62 -0.04 15.81
C TRP A 84 8.48 -1.52 16.17
N ARG A 85 9.41 -2.08 16.97
CA ARG A 85 9.36 -3.47 17.43
C ARG A 85 8.54 -3.67 18.68
N ASP A 86 8.40 -2.63 19.49
CA ASP A 86 7.97 -2.73 20.87
C ASP A 86 6.57 -2.12 21.08
N ALA A 87 6.11 -1.29 20.15
CA ALA A 87 4.79 -0.67 20.17
C ALA A 87 3.85 -1.32 19.15
N ASP A 88 2.74 -1.88 19.62
CA ASP A 88 1.70 -2.49 18.78
C ASP A 88 0.87 -1.46 18.00
N HIS A 89 0.82 -0.20 18.46
CA HIS A 89 0.03 0.86 17.84
C HIS A 89 0.91 1.96 17.22
N PRO A 90 0.68 2.39 15.96
CA PRO A 90 1.50 3.41 15.29
C PRO A 90 1.56 4.77 16.00
N ALA A 91 0.47 5.18 16.66
CA ALA A 91 0.48 6.42 17.45
C ALA A 91 1.46 6.30 18.62
N THR A 92 1.39 5.18 19.35
CA THR A 92 2.28 4.90 20.49
C THR A 92 3.73 4.78 20.05
N SER A 93 4.00 4.21 18.88
CA SER A 93 5.37 4.13 18.35
C SER A 93 5.98 5.52 18.14
N MET A 94 5.16 6.51 17.78
CA MET A 94 5.55 7.91 17.60
C MET A 94 5.47 8.76 18.88
N GLY A 95 5.07 8.18 20.03
CA GLY A 95 4.87 8.90 21.29
C GLY A 95 3.59 9.76 21.34
N LEU A 96 2.60 9.42 20.52
CA LEU A 96 1.26 10.03 20.48
C LEU A 96 0.24 9.24 21.29
#